data_AF-A0A4Z1AGD7-F1
#
_entry.id   AF-A0A4Z1AGD7-F1
#
_cell.length_a   1.000
_cell.length_b   1.000
_cell.length_c   1.000
_cell.angle_alpha   90.00
_cell.angle_beta   90.00
_cell.angle_gamma   90.00
#
_symmetry.space_group_name_H-M   'P 1'
#
loop_
_entity.id
_entity.type
_entity.pdbx_description
1 polymer ?
#
loop_
_entity_poly.entity_id
_entity_poly.type
_entity_poly.pdbx_seq_one_letter_code
_entity_poly.pdbx_strand_id
1 'polypeptide(L)'
;MFVRGIMSLRILLTVFSILLTSVSLFAEEFAVATFTRGKVSFISASDTSKLWKTLKVNDVLKPGDRIKTGNGSKVDFFYKETEIRIQPNTDFTLKEWDSDKKIAKAYIEKGAAWFRVSNFKKGSFEASTPTTTAGVRGTAFGVFYEEKEKTGYTCVCEGLVNVNGTEFAKGSGGAMKVGATEISKNDYKELITEDGATLKFKEKRKDNPMLSRCLPCHKPVGWEDTSFTPDETYGKK
;
A
#
# COMPACT_ATOMS: atom_id res chain seq x y z
N MET A 1 43.35 37.79 39.67
CA MET A 1 42.95 36.37 39.53
C MET A 1 41.46 36.18 39.18
N PHE A 2 40.58 37.17 39.39
CA PHE A 2 39.14 37.08 39.11
C PHE A 2 38.74 37.14 37.61
N VAL A 3 39.46 37.90 36.79
CA VAL A 3 39.10 38.13 35.37
C VAL A 3 39.26 36.88 34.50
N ARG A 4 40.24 36.01 34.82
CA ARG A 4 40.51 34.77 34.07
C ARG A 4 39.39 33.73 34.22
N GLY A 5 38.73 33.65 35.38
CA GLY A 5 37.62 32.71 35.63
C GLY A 5 36.31 33.09 34.93
N ILE A 6 36.04 34.39 34.79
CA ILE A 6 34.85 34.90 34.09
C ILE A 6 34.96 34.66 32.58
N MET A 7 36.17 34.77 32.03
CA MET A 7 36.43 34.58 30.60
C MET A 7 36.32 33.11 30.17
N SER A 8 36.82 32.17 30.98
CA SER A 8 36.69 30.73 30.73
C SER A 8 35.25 30.23 30.90
N LEU A 9 34.47 30.78 31.85
CA LEU A 9 33.05 30.45 32.01
C LEU A 9 32.18 30.93 30.84
N ARG A 10 32.48 32.11 30.28
CA ARG A 10 31.81 32.64 29.07
C ARG A 10 32.11 31.81 27.83
N ILE A 11 33.37 31.38 27.65
CA ILE A 11 33.77 30.51 26.54
C ILE A 11 33.05 29.15 26.65
N LEU A 12 32.99 28.56 27.85
CA LEU A 12 32.29 27.30 28.10
C LEU A 12 30.78 27.40 27.81
N LEU A 13 30.14 28.51 28.22
CA LEU A 13 28.73 28.79 27.94
C LEU A 13 28.44 28.99 26.44
N THR A 14 29.33 29.66 25.70
CA THR A 14 29.19 29.80 24.24
C THR A 14 29.40 28.48 23.50
N VAL A 15 30.34 27.64 23.92
CA VAL A 15 30.55 26.30 23.32
C VAL A 15 29.37 25.38 23.60
N PHE A 16 28.79 25.44 24.81
CA PHE A 16 27.57 24.69 25.15
C PHE A 16 26.36 25.18 24.32
N SER A 17 26.24 26.49 24.09
CA SER A 17 25.17 27.06 23.25
C SER A 17 25.30 26.70 21.77
N ILE A 18 26.52 26.53 21.23
CA ILE A 18 26.77 26.09 19.85
C ILE A 18 26.51 24.58 19.70
N LEU A 19 26.74 23.80 20.77
CA LEU A 19 26.47 22.36 20.78
C LEU A 19 24.96 22.03 20.84
N LEU A 20 24.13 22.96 21.31
CA LEU A 20 22.67 22.82 21.38
C LEU A 20 21.94 23.10 20.05
N THR A 21 22.62 23.65 19.03
CA THR A 21 21.95 24.19 17.82
C THR A 21 21.93 23.28 16.58
N SER A 22 22.40 22.03 16.62
CA SER A 22 22.44 21.19 15.40
C SER A 22 21.95 19.75 15.59
N VAL A 23 20.86 19.55 16.33
CA VAL A 23 20.05 18.35 16.13
C VAL A 23 18.88 18.74 15.24
N SER A 24 19.10 18.71 13.92
CA SER A 24 18.01 18.76 12.96
C SER A 24 17.21 17.46 13.10
N LEU A 25 16.15 17.49 13.90
CA LEU A 25 15.11 16.47 13.89
C LEU A 25 14.38 16.59 12.55
N PHE A 26 14.87 15.88 11.53
CA PHE A 26 14.08 15.69 10.33
C PHE A 26 12.87 14.84 10.71
N ALA A 27 11.69 15.46 10.71
CA ALA A 27 10.44 14.76 10.91
C ALA A 27 10.16 13.96 9.64
N GLU A 28 10.26 12.63 9.74
CA GLU A 28 9.89 11.75 8.64
C GLU A 28 8.38 11.86 8.38
N GLU A 29 8.01 12.18 7.13
CA GLU A 29 6.61 12.30 6.74
C GLU A 29 6.07 10.95 6.27
N PHE A 30 4.92 10.55 6.82
CA PHE A 30 4.30 9.25 6.59
C PHE A 30 2.93 9.39 5.93
N ALA A 31 2.45 8.30 5.34
CA ALA A 31 1.09 8.24 4.82
C ALA A 31 0.06 8.22 5.96
N VAL A 32 -1.04 8.94 5.78
CA VAL A 32 -2.11 9.09 6.78
C VAL A 32 -3.39 8.47 6.25
N ALA A 33 -4.12 7.75 7.12
CA ALA A 33 -5.41 7.17 6.78
C ALA A 33 -6.42 8.27 6.50
N THR A 34 -6.91 8.38 5.27
CA THR A 34 -7.91 9.38 4.85
C THR A 34 -9.32 8.81 4.79
N PHE A 35 -9.45 7.49 4.67
CA PHE A 35 -10.73 6.81 4.64
C PHE A 35 -10.62 5.45 5.31
N THR A 36 -11.63 5.09 6.10
CA THR A 36 -11.78 3.76 6.70
C THR A 36 -13.23 3.31 6.62
N ARG A 37 -13.46 2.05 6.26
CA ARG A 37 -14.78 1.41 6.32
C ARG A 37 -14.64 0.01 6.90
N GLY A 38 -15.61 -0.39 7.73
CA GLY A 38 -15.69 -1.74 8.28
C GLY A 38 -14.62 -2.02 9.35
N LYS A 39 -14.30 -3.30 9.50
CA LYS A 39 -13.28 -3.82 10.42
C LYS A 39 -11.87 -3.69 9.84
N VAL A 40 -11.24 -2.55 10.10
CA VAL A 40 -9.81 -2.34 9.82
C VAL A 40 -9.05 -2.39 11.14
N SER A 41 -8.05 -3.27 11.23
CA SER A 41 -7.18 -3.37 12.39
C SER A 41 -5.72 -3.32 11.99
N PHE A 42 -4.87 -2.89 12.92
CA PHE A 42 -3.42 -2.84 12.71
C PHE A 42 -2.65 -3.24 13.96
N ILE A 43 -1.43 -3.73 13.74
CA ILE A 43 -0.38 -3.84 14.75
C ILE A 43 0.71 -2.84 14.36
N SER A 44 1.07 -1.95 15.29
CA SER A 44 2.22 -1.08 15.04
C SER A 44 3.54 -1.81 15.30
N ALA A 45 4.53 -1.59 14.45
CA ALA A 45 5.89 -2.11 14.66
C ALA A 45 6.50 -1.60 15.97
N SER A 46 6.23 -0.34 16.30
CA SER A 46 6.73 0.35 17.50
C SER A 46 6.02 -0.09 18.79
N ASP A 47 4.88 -0.78 18.68
CA ASP A 47 4.14 -1.27 19.84
C ASP A 47 4.68 -2.63 20.29
N THR A 48 5.14 -2.68 21.54
CA THR A 48 5.69 -3.89 22.18
C THR A 48 4.61 -4.89 22.57
N SER A 49 3.36 -4.45 22.77
CA SER A 49 2.24 -5.33 23.12
C SER A 49 1.82 -6.25 21.97
N LYS A 50 2.13 -5.87 20.72
CA LYS A 50 1.73 -6.56 19.49
C LYS A 50 0.22 -6.86 19.41
N LEU A 51 -0.60 -6.06 20.10
CA LEU A 51 -2.05 -6.19 20.10
C LEU A 51 -2.64 -5.54 18.85
N TRP A 52 -3.67 -6.19 18.27
CA TRP A 52 -4.47 -5.61 17.20
C TRP A 52 -5.29 -4.44 17.74
N LYS A 53 -5.14 -3.28 17.09
CA LYS A 53 -5.91 -2.06 17.38
C LYS A 53 -6.82 -1.73 16.21
N THR A 54 -7.94 -1.08 16.47
CA THR A 54 -8.77 -0.52 15.39
C THR A 54 -8.03 0.63 14.72
N LEU A 55 -7.95 0.59 13.39
CA LEU A 55 -7.42 1.68 12.60
C LEU A 55 -8.52 2.69 12.28
N LYS A 56 -8.22 3.98 12.44
CA LYS A 56 -9.13 5.10 12.23
C LYS A 56 -8.54 6.10 11.25
N VAL A 57 -9.41 6.94 10.69
CA VAL A 57 -8.97 8.13 9.93
C VAL A 57 -8.03 8.97 10.81
N ASN A 58 -7.00 9.54 10.18
CA ASN A 58 -5.86 10.24 10.77
C ASN A 58 -4.79 9.37 11.45
N ASP A 59 -4.97 8.04 11.54
CA ASP A 59 -3.88 7.17 11.95
C ASP A 59 -2.76 7.17 10.88
N VAL A 60 -1.52 7.10 11.35
CA VAL A 60 -0.32 7.16 10.51
C VAL A 60 0.17 5.75 10.19
N LEU A 61 0.48 5.49 8.92
CA LEU A 61 1.06 4.24 8.46
C LEU A 61 2.59 4.32 8.51
N LYS A 62 3.22 3.48 9.35
CA LYS A 62 4.68 3.47 9.54
C LYS A 62 5.32 2.17 9.03
N PRO A 63 6.63 2.19 8.73
CA PRO A 63 7.40 0.97 8.48
C PRO A 63 7.20 -0.08 9.56
N GLY A 64 6.99 -1.31 9.11
CA GLY A 64 6.71 -2.50 9.90
C GLY A 64 5.25 -2.65 10.37
N ASP A 65 4.39 -1.65 10.18
CA ASP A 65 2.98 -1.78 10.55
C ASP A 65 2.30 -2.84 9.68
N ARG A 66 1.50 -3.69 10.33
CA ARG A 66 0.69 -4.73 9.68
C ARG A 66 -0.78 -4.38 9.80
N ILE A 67 -1.51 -4.42 8.69
CA ILE A 67 -2.91 -4.02 8.58
C ILE A 67 -3.73 -5.23 8.10
N LYS A 68 -4.87 -5.44 8.75
CA LYS A 68 -5.88 -6.43 8.35
C LYS A 68 -7.22 -5.77 8.08
N THR A 69 -7.89 -6.25 7.04
CA THR A 69 -9.24 -5.82 6.65
C THR A 69 -10.17 -7.03 6.59
N GLY A 70 -11.42 -6.88 7.06
CA GLY A 70 -12.50 -7.85 6.88
C GLY A 70 -13.15 -7.86 5.49
N ASN A 71 -14.24 -8.62 5.34
CA ASN A 71 -14.99 -8.83 4.09
C ASN A 71 -15.62 -7.55 3.51
N GLY A 72 -16.14 -6.66 4.35
CA GLY A 72 -16.73 -5.38 3.97
C GLY A 72 -15.77 -4.20 4.13
N SER A 73 -14.53 -4.48 4.53
CA SER A 73 -13.61 -3.50 5.07
C SER A 73 -12.65 -2.92 4.04
N LYS A 74 -12.26 -1.66 4.22
CA LYS A 74 -11.30 -0.98 3.35
C LYS A 74 -10.63 0.17 4.10
N VAL A 75 -9.37 0.45 3.80
CA VAL A 75 -8.68 1.67 4.23
C VAL A 75 -7.92 2.29 3.06
N ASP A 76 -7.97 3.62 2.94
CA ASP A 76 -7.13 4.40 2.04
C ASP A 76 -6.17 5.26 2.87
N PHE A 77 -4.88 5.21 2.52
CA PHE A 77 -3.86 6.11 3.03
C PHE A 77 -3.40 7.06 1.93
N PHE A 78 -3.00 8.25 2.34
CA PHE A 78 -2.52 9.29 1.45
C PHE A 78 -1.21 9.91 1.95
N TYR A 79 -0.29 10.13 1.02
CA TYR A 79 0.93 10.89 1.24
C TYR A 79 1.24 11.73 -0.01
N LYS A 80 1.10 13.05 0.10
CA LYS A 80 1.29 14.03 -0.98
C LYS A 80 0.37 13.78 -2.18
N GLU A 81 0.74 12.84 -3.04
CA GLU A 81 -0.01 12.41 -4.24
C GLU A 81 0.04 10.88 -4.41
N THR A 82 0.59 10.17 -3.42
CA THR A 82 0.60 8.71 -3.38
C THR A 82 -0.59 8.22 -2.57
N GLU A 83 -1.39 7.34 -3.16
CA GLU A 83 -2.50 6.65 -2.52
C GLU A 83 -2.17 5.18 -2.33
N ILE A 84 -2.42 4.67 -1.13
CA ILE A 84 -2.35 3.24 -0.79
C ILE A 84 -3.74 2.81 -0.36
N ARG A 85 -4.39 1.98 -1.16
CA ARG A 85 -5.73 1.46 -0.92
C ARG A 85 -5.65 -0.02 -0.57
N ILE A 86 -5.93 -0.35 0.69
CA ILE A 86 -5.99 -1.74 1.18
C ILE A 86 -7.44 -2.21 1.10
N GLN A 87 -7.68 -3.22 0.28
CA GLN A 87 -9.01 -3.73 -0.06
C GLN A 87 -9.52 -4.76 0.97
N PRO A 88 -10.77 -5.26 0.84
CA PRO A 88 -11.27 -6.32 1.71
C PRO A 88 -10.41 -7.58 1.75
N ASN A 89 -10.47 -8.28 2.89
CA ASN A 89 -9.79 -9.57 3.11
C ASN A 89 -8.29 -9.53 2.83
N THR A 90 -7.64 -8.46 3.28
CA THR A 90 -6.23 -8.20 2.99
C THR A 90 -5.40 -8.26 4.26
N ASP A 91 -4.23 -8.86 4.12
CA ASP A 91 -3.16 -8.79 5.10
C ASP A 91 -1.97 -8.09 4.47
N PHE A 92 -1.75 -6.86 4.90
CA PHE A 92 -0.80 -5.92 4.31
C PHE A 92 0.25 -5.54 5.33
N THR A 93 1.50 -5.39 4.90
CA THR A 93 2.57 -4.81 5.72
C THR A 93 3.29 -3.73 4.92
N LEU A 94 3.44 -2.54 5.50
CA LEU A 94 4.40 -1.57 4.97
C LEU A 94 5.78 -1.97 5.47
N LYS A 95 6.63 -2.54 4.61
CA LYS A 95 7.95 -3.06 5.00
C LYS A 95 8.99 -1.96 5.14
N GLU A 96 8.95 -0.99 4.23
CA GLU A 96 9.91 0.10 4.17
C GLU A 96 9.20 1.37 3.72
N TRP A 97 9.60 2.49 4.31
CA TRP A 97 9.23 3.83 3.91
C TRP A 97 10.40 4.73 4.26
N ASP A 98 10.92 5.43 3.26
CA ASP A 98 11.95 6.46 3.41
C ASP A 98 11.53 7.61 2.49
N SER A 99 11.02 8.67 3.09
CA SER A 99 10.46 9.81 2.36
C SER A 99 11.53 10.65 1.65
N ASP A 100 12.76 10.66 2.18
CA ASP A 100 13.89 11.43 1.65
C ASP A 100 14.52 10.72 0.46
N LYS A 101 14.81 9.41 0.60
CA LYS A 101 15.32 8.57 -0.48
C LYS A 101 14.25 8.16 -1.47
N LYS A 102 12.97 8.39 -1.13
CA LYS A 102 11.81 8.01 -1.93
C LYS A 102 11.81 6.51 -2.20
N ILE A 103 11.90 5.73 -1.11
CA ILE A 103 11.85 4.27 -1.17
C ILE A 103 10.62 3.83 -0.38
N ALA A 104 9.82 2.95 -0.98
CA ALA A 104 8.70 2.34 -0.29
C ALA A 104 8.57 0.88 -0.72
N LYS A 105 8.36 -0.02 0.26
CA LYS A 105 8.11 -1.44 0.02
C LYS A 105 6.86 -1.87 0.75
N ALA A 106 5.88 -2.35 0.01
CA ALA A 106 4.66 -2.95 0.52
C ALA A 106 4.71 -4.47 0.32
N TYR A 107 4.14 -5.21 1.27
CA TYR A 107 3.96 -6.65 1.16
C TYR A 107 2.49 -7.01 1.38
N ILE A 108 1.93 -7.80 0.48
CA ILE A 108 0.57 -8.32 0.52
C ILE A 108 0.66 -9.83 0.72
N GLU A 109 0.47 -10.27 1.96
CA GLU A 109 0.51 -11.69 2.32
C GLU A 109 -0.72 -12.43 1.76
N LYS A 110 -1.87 -11.75 1.75
CA LYS A 110 -3.10 -12.17 1.06
C LYS A 110 -4.01 -10.99 0.77
N GLY A 111 -4.92 -11.17 -0.17
CA GLY A 111 -5.91 -10.15 -0.53
C GLY A 111 -5.38 -9.20 -1.58
N ALA A 112 -5.65 -7.91 -1.44
CA ALA A 112 -5.50 -6.95 -2.53
C ALA A 112 -5.14 -5.56 -2.04
N ALA A 113 -4.21 -4.91 -2.74
CA ALA A 113 -3.92 -3.50 -2.58
C ALA A 113 -3.83 -2.81 -3.94
N TRP A 114 -4.29 -1.57 -3.99
CA TRP A 114 -4.14 -0.70 -5.14
C TRP A 114 -3.31 0.51 -4.76
N PHE A 115 -2.46 0.94 -5.68
CA PHE A 115 -1.53 2.01 -5.46
C PHE A 115 -1.65 3.01 -6.59
N ARG A 116 -1.71 4.30 -6.26
CA ARG A 116 -1.34 5.39 -7.17
C ARG A 116 -0.06 5.97 -6.63
N VAL A 117 1.03 5.80 -7.35
CA VAL A 117 2.36 6.22 -6.93
C VAL A 117 2.73 7.48 -7.68
N SER A 118 2.87 8.58 -6.93
CA SER A 118 3.44 9.84 -7.39
C SER A 118 4.61 10.23 -6.49
N ASN A 119 5.50 11.11 -6.97
CA ASN A 119 6.69 11.57 -6.25
C ASN A 119 7.85 10.58 -6.06
N PHE A 120 7.77 9.36 -6.61
CA PHE A 120 8.85 8.36 -6.60
C PHE A 120 9.74 8.36 -7.87
N LYS A 121 9.66 9.41 -8.72
CA LYS A 121 10.39 9.47 -10.00
C LYS A 121 11.92 9.29 -9.89
N LYS A 122 12.51 9.65 -8.74
CA LYS A 122 13.95 9.51 -8.43
C LYS A 122 14.26 8.36 -7.45
N GLY A 123 13.26 7.57 -7.07
CA GLY A 123 13.39 6.45 -6.14
C GLY A 123 12.65 5.21 -6.64
N SER A 124 12.17 4.37 -5.72
CA SER A 124 11.46 3.13 -6.05
C SER A 124 10.26 2.89 -5.14
N PHE A 125 9.17 2.42 -5.74
CA PHE A 125 8.04 1.86 -5.02
C PHE A 125 7.88 0.40 -5.45
N GLU A 126 7.92 -0.52 -4.49
CA GLU A 126 7.74 -1.95 -4.71
C GLU A 126 6.54 -2.45 -3.92
N ALA A 127 5.71 -3.27 -4.56
CA ALA A 127 4.67 -4.03 -3.91
C ALA A 127 4.86 -5.51 -4.23
N SER A 128 5.02 -6.33 -3.21
CA SER A 128 5.29 -7.77 -3.36
C SER A 128 4.21 -8.65 -2.74
N THR A 129 4.15 -9.86 -3.26
CA THR A 129 3.33 -10.98 -2.80
C THR A 129 4.24 -12.18 -2.58
N PRO A 130 3.74 -13.32 -2.09
CA PRO A 130 4.51 -14.56 -2.06
C PRO A 130 5.10 -15.02 -3.40
N THR A 131 4.62 -14.54 -4.55
CA THR A 131 5.08 -15.01 -5.87
C THR A 131 5.64 -13.93 -6.78
N THR A 132 5.26 -12.67 -6.60
CA THR A 132 5.66 -11.58 -7.48
C THR A 132 6.08 -10.34 -6.72
N THR A 133 6.97 -9.56 -7.33
CA THR A 133 7.29 -8.20 -6.94
C THR A 133 7.01 -7.27 -8.13
N ALA A 134 6.12 -6.31 -7.91
CA ALA A 134 5.80 -5.25 -8.85
C ALA A 134 6.55 -3.97 -8.45
N GLY A 135 7.44 -3.49 -9.33
CA GLY A 135 8.24 -2.29 -9.13
C GLY A 135 7.82 -1.17 -10.08
N VAL A 136 7.68 0.05 -9.54
CA VAL A 136 7.36 1.25 -10.30
C VAL A 136 8.19 2.45 -9.85
N ARG A 137 8.34 3.44 -10.74
CA ARG A 137 8.84 4.78 -10.41
C ARG A 137 7.74 5.84 -10.33
N GLY A 138 6.54 5.46 -10.74
CA GLY A 138 5.31 6.25 -10.76
C GLY A 138 4.32 5.57 -11.68
N THR A 139 3.05 5.50 -11.27
CA THR A 139 1.86 5.06 -12.02
C THR A 139 0.76 4.58 -11.06
N ALA A 140 -0.40 4.17 -11.56
CA ALA A 140 -1.44 3.44 -10.85
C ALA A 140 -1.47 1.95 -11.22
N PHE A 141 -1.50 1.07 -10.22
CA PHE A 141 -1.51 -0.38 -10.40
C PHE A 141 -2.10 -1.11 -9.18
N GLY A 142 -2.57 -2.34 -9.40
CA GLY A 142 -3.05 -3.23 -8.34
C GLY A 142 -2.17 -4.46 -8.18
N VAL A 143 -2.00 -4.92 -6.94
CA VAL A 143 -1.29 -6.16 -6.59
C VAL A 143 -2.16 -7.01 -5.67
N PHE A 144 -2.21 -8.30 -5.96
CA PHE A 144 -3.15 -9.22 -5.32
C PHE A 144 -2.46 -10.55 -5.06
N TYR A 145 -2.83 -11.23 -3.97
CA TYR A 145 -2.49 -12.63 -3.76
C TYR A 145 -3.74 -13.41 -3.36
N GLU A 146 -4.13 -14.35 -4.20
CA GLU A 146 -5.24 -15.26 -3.94
C GLU A 146 -4.70 -16.56 -3.33
N GLU A 147 -4.92 -16.71 -2.02
CA GLU A 147 -4.35 -17.77 -1.20
C GLU A 147 -4.82 -19.16 -1.64
N LYS A 148 -6.10 -19.30 -2.04
CA LYS A 148 -6.66 -20.58 -2.50
C LYS A 148 -6.00 -21.06 -3.81
N GLU A 149 -5.69 -20.12 -4.69
CA GLU A 149 -5.04 -20.39 -5.98
C GLU A 149 -3.52 -20.43 -5.85
N LYS A 150 -2.98 -19.98 -4.71
CA LYS A 150 -1.55 -19.75 -4.49
C LYS A 150 -0.93 -18.92 -5.61
N THR A 151 -1.64 -17.88 -6.04
CA THR A 151 -1.28 -17.10 -7.23
C THR A 151 -1.29 -15.61 -6.91
N GLY A 152 -0.18 -14.96 -7.28
CA GLY A 152 -0.04 -13.51 -7.23
C GLY A 152 -0.44 -12.91 -8.57
N TYR A 153 -1.14 -11.79 -8.53
CA TYR A 153 -1.63 -11.07 -9.69
C TYR A 153 -1.17 -9.61 -9.64
N THR A 154 -1.01 -9.00 -10.81
CA THR A 154 -0.79 -7.57 -10.95
C THR A 154 -1.65 -7.05 -12.08
N CYS A 155 -2.29 -5.89 -11.91
CA CYS A 155 -2.98 -5.18 -12.99
C CYS A 155 -2.42 -3.76 -13.13
N VAL A 156 -2.23 -3.31 -14.36
CA VAL A 156 -1.67 -1.99 -14.68
C VAL A 156 -2.79 -1.05 -15.10
N CYS A 157 -3.10 -0.06 -14.26
CA CYS A 157 -4.17 0.90 -14.54
C CYS A 157 -3.65 2.06 -15.39
N GLU A 158 -2.40 2.47 -15.18
CA GLU A 158 -1.73 3.54 -15.91
C GLU A 158 -0.27 3.14 -16.18
N GLY A 159 0.43 3.86 -17.07
CA GLY A 159 1.88 3.76 -17.19
C GLY A 159 2.44 2.35 -17.47
N LEU A 160 3.60 2.06 -16.88
CA LEU A 160 4.33 0.81 -16.99
C LEU A 160 4.67 0.27 -15.59
N VAL A 161 4.56 -1.05 -15.42
CA VAL A 161 4.90 -1.76 -14.19
C VAL A 161 5.83 -2.91 -14.52
N ASN A 162 6.97 -2.99 -13.83
CA ASN A 162 7.86 -4.14 -13.93
C ASN A 162 7.43 -5.20 -12.92
N VAL A 163 7.12 -6.42 -13.36
CA VAL A 163 6.77 -7.55 -12.50
C VAL A 163 7.79 -8.65 -12.74
N ASN A 164 8.62 -8.93 -11.72
CA ASN A 164 9.71 -9.89 -11.78
C ASN A 164 10.59 -9.76 -13.04
N GLY A 165 10.91 -8.53 -13.45
CA GLY A 165 11.73 -8.26 -14.64
C GLY A 165 10.96 -8.12 -15.95
N THR A 166 9.66 -8.44 -16.00
CA THR A 166 8.81 -8.30 -17.19
C THR A 166 7.98 -7.02 -17.13
N GLU A 167 7.97 -6.23 -18.20
CA GLU A 167 7.17 -4.99 -18.25
C GLU A 167 5.73 -5.23 -18.73
N PHE A 168 4.78 -4.61 -18.03
CA PHE A 168 3.36 -4.57 -18.36
C PHE A 168 2.91 -3.12 -18.50
N ALA A 169 1.97 -2.88 -19.41
CA ALA A 169 1.46 -1.55 -19.73
C ALA A 169 -0.02 -1.42 -19.35
N LYS A 170 -0.53 -0.19 -19.37
CA LYS A 170 -1.96 0.09 -19.12
C LYS A 170 -2.89 -0.92 -19.81
N GLY A 171 -3.78 -1.49 -19.02
CA GLY A 171 -4.77 -2.46 -19.46
C GLY A 171 -4.22 -3.88 -19.57
N SER A 172 -3.00 -4.17 -19.11
CA SER A 172 -2.49 -5.55 -18.98
C SER A 172 -2.00 -5.85 -17.57
N GLY A 173 -1.52 -7.07 -17.37
CA GLY A 173 -1.01 -7.50 -16.08
C GLY A 173 -0.42 -8.90 -16.10
N GLY A 174 0.17 -9.29 -14.98
CA GLY A 174 0.85 -10.57 -14.83
C GLY A 174 0.19 -11.44 -13.77
N ALA A 175 0.33 -12.75 -13.91
CA ALA A 175 0.03 -13.69 -12.83
C ALA A 175 1.16 -14.72 -12.68
N MET A 176 1.47 -15.09 -11.44
CA MET A 176 2.45 -16.12 -11.14
C MET A 176 1.98 -16.96 -9.98
N LYS A 177 1.82 -18.26 -10.25
CA LYS A 177 1.51 -19.28 -9.24
C LYS A 177 2.77 -19.66 -8.48
N VAL A 178 2.64 -20.02 -7.21
CA VAL A 178 3.75 -20.53 -6.40
C VAL A 178 4.42 -21.70 -7.13
N GLY A 179 5.74 -21.60 -7.32
CA GLY A 179 6.57 -22.60 -8.00
C GLY A 179 6.61 -22.48 -9.53
N ALA A 180 5.86 -21.56 -10.15
CA ALA A 180 5.98 -21.30 -11.57
C ALA A 180 7.28 -20.52 -11.88
N THR A 181 7.87 -20.80 -13.05
CA THR A 181 9.08 -20.13 -13.53
C THR A 181 8.78 -18.93 -14.43
N GLU A 182 7.59 -18.89 -15.02
CA GLU A 182 7.18 -17.85 -15.97
C GLU A 182 5.93 -17.11 -15.47
N ILE A 183 5.86 -15.83 -15.85
CA ILE A 183 4.69 -14.99 -15.58
C ILE A 183 3.68 -15.13 -16.72
N SER A 184 2.44 -15.49 -16.40
CA SER A 184 1.37 -15.48 -17.39
C SER A 184 0.86 -14.05 -17.60
N LYS A 185 0.54 -13.70 -18.85
CA LYS A 185 0.06 -12.37 -19.22
C LYS A 185 -1.46 -12.34 -19.27
N ASN A 186 -2.05 -11.31 -18.70
CA ASN A 186 -3.47 -11.02 -18.74
C ASN A 186 -3.71 -9.68 -19.46
N ASP A 187 -4.73 -9.64 -20.32
CA ASP A 187 -5.22 -8.40 -20.95
C ASP A 187 -6.59 -8.05 -20.37
N TYR A 188 -6.75 -6.78 -20.00
CA TYR A 188 -7.92 -6.21 -19.36
C TYR A 188 -8.55 -5.06 -20.17
N LYS A 189 -7.99 -4.65 -21.31
CA LYS A 189 -8.42 -3.46 -22.06
C LYS A 189 -9.89 -3.49 -22.48
N GLU A 190 -10.41 -4.66 -22.83
CA GLU A 190 -11.84 -4.84 -23.17
C GLU A 190 -12.73 -5.11 -21.94
N LEU A 191 -12.12 -5.44 -20.81
CA LEU A 191 -12.81 -5.75 -19.56
C LEU A 191 -13.02 -4.47 -18.73
N ILE A 192 -12.07 -3.55 -18.77
CA ILE A 192 -12.09 -2.30 -17.99
C ILE A 192 -11.79 -1.15 -18.93
N THR A 193 -12.82 -0.33 -19.20
CA THR A 193 -12.71 0.90 -19.98
C THR A 193 -12.52 2.10 -19.06
N GLU A 194 -12.42 3.29 -19.64
CA GLU A 194 -12.38 4.56 -18.91
C GLU A 194 -13.65 4.81 -18.08
N ASP A 195 -14.82 4.33 -18.52
CA ASP A 195 -16.07 4.41 -17.77
C ASP A 195 -16.13 3.43 -16.60
N GLY A 196 -15.36 2.32 -16.65
CA GLY A 196 -15.27 1.32 -15.61
C GLY A 196 -15.30 -0.14 -16.10
N ALA A 197 -15.74 -1.05 -15.23
CA ALA A 197 -15.79 -2.48 -15.49
C ALA A 197 -16.99 -2.85 -16.37
N THR A 198 -16.74 -3.45 -17.54
CA THR A 198 -17.75 -3.73 -18.58
C THR A 198 -18.60 -4.97 -18.29
N LEU A 199 -19.64 -5.20 -19.10
CA LEU A 199 -20.37 -6.48 -19.09
C LEU A 199 -19.47 -7.69 -19.38
N LYS A 200 -18.48 -7.54 -20.29
CA LYS A 200 -17.47 -8.60 -20.54
C LYS A 200 -16.68 -8.94 -19.28
N PHE A 201 -16.35 -7.93 -18.47
CA PHE A 201 -15.71 -8.18 -17.17
C PHE A 201 -16.60 -8.96 -16.22
N LYS A 202 -17.90 -8.62 -16.15
CA LYS A 202 -18.88 -9.39 -15.35
C LYS A 202 -18.92 -10.86 -15.78
N GLU A 203 -18.88 -11.13 -17.08
CA GLU A 203 -18.85 -12.49 -17.61
C GLU A 203 -17.55 -13.20 -17.27
N LYS A 204 -16.40 -12.54 -17.52
CA LYS A 204 -15.08 -13.12 -17.27
C LYS A 204 -14.83 -13.46 -15.81
N ARG A 205 -15.46 -12.73 -14.87
CA ARG A 205 -15.41 -13.04 -13.43
C ARG A 205 -15.91 -14.42 -13.06
N LYS A 206 -16.78 -15.03 -13.87
CA LYS A 206 -17.31 -16.38 -13.61
C LYS A 206 -16.19 -17.43 -13.72
N ASP A 207 -15.33 -17.27 -14.70
CA ASP A 207 -14.19 -18.17 -14.96
C ASP A 207 -12.92 -17.71 -14.25
N ASN A 208 -12.93 -16.46 -13.75
CA ASN A 208 -11.79 -15.82 -13.14
C ASN A 208 -12.23 -15.05 -11.89
N PRO A 209 -12.38 -15.75 -10.75
CA PRO A 209 -12.87 -15.14 -9.51
C PRO A 209 -12.01 -13.98 -9.01
N MET A 210 -10.70 -14.00 -9.31
CA MET A 210 -9.75 -12.95 -8.88
C MET A 210 -10.11 -11.57 -9.43
N LEU A 211 -10.80 -11.48 -10.58
CA LEU A 211 -11.28 -10.22 -11.13
C LEU A 211 -12.26 -9.51 -10.18
N SER A 212 -12.92 -10.22 -9.26
CA SER A 212 -13.75 -9.58 -8.23
C SER A 212 -12.96 -8.59 -7.36
N ARG A 213 -11.63 -8.77 -7.22
CA ARG A 213 -10.74 -7.84 -6.51
C ARG A 213 -10.47 -6.53 -7.29
N CYS A 214 -10.91 -6.43 -8.54
CA CYS A 214 -10.77 -5.18 -9.30
C CYS A 214 -11.96 -4.22 -9.06
N LEU A 215 -13.11 -4.71 -8.60
CA LEU A 215 -14.33 -3.89 -8.40
C LEU A 215 -14.28 -2.84 -7.29
N PRO A 216 -13.46 -2.99 -6.23
CA PRO A 216 -13.22 -1.90 -5.30
C PRO A 216 -12.53 -0.67 -5.93
N CYS A 217 -11.97 -0.82 -7.14
CA CYS A 217 -11.31 0.25 -7.89
C CYS A 217 -12.02 0.60 -9.22
N HIS A 218 -12.72 -0.36 -9.84
CA HIS A 218 -13.40 -0.17 -11.12
C HIS A 218 -14.91 -0.34 -10.96
N LYS A 219 -15.65 0.77 -11.06
CA LYS A 219 -17.11 0.76 -10.94
C LYS A 219 -17.72 -0.04 -12.10
N PRO A 220 -18.71 -0.93 -11.85
CA PRO A 220 -19.53 -1.54 -12.89
C PRO A 220 -20.21 -0.51 -13.81
N VAL A 221 -20.21 -0.77 -15.12
CA VAL A 221 -20.91 0.04 -16.13
C VAL A 221 -21.88 -0.83 -16.90
N GLY A 222 -23.18 -0.48 -16.84
CA GLY A 222 -24.24 -1.27 -17.47
C GLY A 222 -24.60 -2.56 -16.72
N TRP A 223 -24.13 -2.72 -15.48
CA TRP A 223 -24.52 -3.81 -14.57
C TRP A 223 -24.29 -3.42 -13.11
N GLU A 224 -24.87 -4.20 -12.20
CA GLU A 224 -24.70 -4.03 -10.75
C GLU A 224 -23.88 -5.20 -10.18
N ASP A 225 -22.92 -4.88 -9.31
CA ASP A 225 -22.19 -5.90 -8.56
C ASP A 225 -22.92 -6.26 -7.26
N THR A 226 -23.39 -7.50 -7.20
CA THR A 226 -24.05 -8.06 -6.01
C THR A 226 -23.10 -8.86 -5.11
N SER A 227 -21.78 -8.81 -5.39
CA SER A 227 -20.78 -9.60 -4.66
C SER A 227 -20.26 -8.97 -3.37
N PHE A 228 -20.78 -7.80 -2.98
CA PHE A 228 -20.43 -7.18 -1.72
C PHE A 228 -20.94 -8.01 -0.53
N THR A 229 -20.02 -8.42 0.33
CA THR A 229 -20.32 -9.08 1.59
C THR A 229 -19.93 -8.15 2.74
N PRO A 230 -20.87 -7.70 3.59
CA PRO A 230 -20.52 -6.89 4.75
C PRO A 230 -19.68 -7.68 5.75
N ASP A 231 -18.97 -6.99 6.65
CA ASP A 231 -18.28 -7.66 7.73
C ASP A 231 -19.28 -8.39 8.63
N GLU A 232 -18.99 -9.65 8.97
CA GLU A 232 -19.82 -10.42 9.90
C GLU A 232 -19.87 -9.73 11.27
N THR A 233 -21.05 -9.38 11.75
CA THR A 233 -21.26 -8.84 13.10
C THR A 233 -21.44 -9.99 14.09
N TYR A 234 -20.37 -10.68 14.48
CA TYR A 234 -20.46 -11.55 15.66
C TYR A 234 -20.65 -10.68 16.90
N GLY A 235 -21.75 -10.93 17.62
CA GLY A 235 -22.18 -10.18 18.81
C GLY A 235 -23.23 -9.12 18.48
N LYS A 236 -24.51 -9.48 18.64
CA LYS A 236 -25.50 -8.50 19.10
C LYS A 236 -24.98 -7.96 20.45
N LYS A 237 -25.03 -6.65 20.64
CA LYS A 237 -25.02 -6.08 21.99
C LYS A 237 -26.22 -6.61 22.77
#